data_AF-A0A9D3WJE5-F1
#
_entry.id   AF-A0A9D3WJE5-F1
#
_cell.length_a   1.000
_cell.length_b   1.000
_cell.length_c   1.000
_cell.angle_alpha   90.00
_cell.angle_beta   90.00
_cell.angle_gamma   90.00
#
_symmetry.space_group_name_H-M   'P 1'
#
loop_
_entity.id
_entity.type
_entity.pdbx_description
1 polymer ?
#
loop_
_entity_poly.entity_id
_entity_poly.type
_entity_poly.pdbx_seq_one_letter_code
_entity_poly.pdbx_strand_id
1 'polypeptide(L)'
;MAGEGVSTQLQKEYFGPPPSGSLANVVTDKGKGVLGAPPRFAPKETVAPQFGNLMKELVNLKQQGTVEHYQDMFVGLLNQLHLPEPYVLSIFLSNLKANIGHYLDLFEPSTLVEAF
;
A
#
# COMPACT_ATOMS: atom_id res chain seq x y z
N MET A 1 -39.39 31.16 19.40
CA MET A 1 -37.98 31.58 19.49
C MET A 1 -37.20 30.79 18.45
N ALA A 2 -36.44 31.50 17.62
CA ALA A 2 -35.90 31.04 16.35
C ALA A 2 -34.85 29.93 16.50
N GLY A 3 -34.91 28.93 15.62
CA GLY A 3 -33.84 27.97 15.38
C GLY A 3 -33.00 28.43 14.20
N GLU A 4 -31.92 29.16 14.48
CA GLU A 4 -30.85 29.43 13.53
C GLU A 4 -29.83 28.29 13.68
N GLY A 5 -29.40 27.57 12.64
CA GLY A 5 -28.87 28.08 11.39
C GLY A 5 -27.37 27.81 11.29
N VAL A 6 -26.88 26.64 11.75
CA VAL A 6 -25.45 26.27 11.78
C VAL A 6 -25.20 25.05 10.90
N SER A 7 -25.42 25.18 9.60
CA SER A 7 -25.08 24.10 8.65
C SER A 7 -24.77 24.60 7.24
N THR A 8 -24.18 25.79 7.09
CA THR A 8 -23.91 26.34 5.75
C THR A 8 -22.49 26.88 5.51
N GLN A 9 -21.67 27.07 6.55
CA GLN A 9 -20.29 27.56 6.35
C GLN A 9 -19.34 26.45 5.86
N LEU A 10 -19.38 25.25 6.47
CA LEU A 10 -18.52 24.14 6.05
C LEU A 10 -18.88 23.59 4.66
N GLN A 11 -20.17 23.59 4.27
CA GLN A 11 -20.55 23.11 2.94
C GLN A 11 -20.10 24.07 1.83
N LYS A 12 -20.05 25.39 2.06
CA LYS A 12 -19.60 26.37 1.06
C LYS A 12 -18.10 26.31 0.82
N GLU A 13 -17.31 26.03 1.86
CA GLU A 13 -15.86 25.97 1.79
C GLU A 13 -15.35 24.69 1.11
N TYR A 14 -16.11 23.60 1.21
CA TYR A 14 -15.69 22.30 0.65
C TYR A 14 -16.33 21.93 -0.69
N PHE A 15 -17.54 22.39 -1.00
CA PHE A 15 -18.24 21.89 -2.20
C PHE A 15 -18.16 22.79 -3.43
N GLY A 16 -17.74 24.04 -3.29
CA GLY A 16 -17.73 25.00 -4.39
C GLY A 16 -19.12 25.19 -5.03
N PRO A 17 -19.32 26.20 -5.89
CA PRO A 17 -20.54 26.28 -6.66
C PRO A 17 -20.59 25.11 -7.68
N PRO A 18 -21.74 24.45 -7.87
CA PRO A 18 -21.89 23.50 -8.96
C PRO A 18 -21.66 24.24 -10.29
N PRO A 19 -21.06 23.60 -11.31
CA PRO A 19 -20.97 24.20 -12.62
C PRO A 19 -22.39 24.34 -13.16
N SER A 20 -22.90 25.58 -13.16
CA SER A 20 -24.09 25.92 -13.93
C SER A 20 -23.77 25.65 -15.40
N GLY A 21 -24.27 24.52 -15.90
CA GLY A 21 -24.35 24.27 -17.32
C GLY A 21 -25.20 25.36 -17.96
N SER A 22 -24.56 26.37 -18.53
CA SER A 22 -25.21 27.36 -19.38
C SER A 22 -24.75 27.11 -20.81
N LEU A 23 -25.67 26.52 -21.58
CA LEU A 23 -25.59 26.33 -23.02
C LEU A 23 -25.97 27.67 -23.66
N ALA A 24 -25.00 28.41 -24.19
CA ALA A 24 -25.26 29.55 -25.06
C ALA A 24 -24.13 29.68 -26.09
N ASN A 25 -24.45 29.31 -27.32
CA ASN A 25 -23.65 29.59 -28.51
C ASN A 25 -23.62 31.11 -28.81
N VAL A 26 -22.51 31.60 -29.39
CA VAL A 26 -22.43 32.31 -30.70
C VAL A 26 -21.29 33.39 -30.73
N VAL A 27 -20.33 33.17 -31.66
CA VAL A 27 -19.54 34.16 -32.49
C VAL A 27 -18.51 35.05 -31.75
N THR A 28 -17.27 35.31 -32.18
CA THR A 28 -16.45 35.14 -33.42
C THR A 28 -15.00 35.35 -32.97
N ASP A 29 -14.00 34.76 -33.63
CA ASP A 29 -12.85 35.47 -34.23
C ASP A 29 -11.78 34.51 -34.76
N LYS A 30 -11.22 34.89 -35.90
CA LYS A 30 -10.37 34.09 -36.78
C LYS A 30 -8.90 34.40 -36.46
N GLY A 31 -8.27 33.59 -35.62
CA GLY A 31 -6.86 33.78 -35.27
C GLY A 31 -6.15 32.47 -34.93
N LYS A 32 -5.17 32.10 -35.76
CA LYS A 32 -4.23 30.98 -35.67
C LYS A 32 -3.92 30.54 -34.22
N GLY A 33 -4.34 29.32 -33.86
CA GLY A 33 -3.86 28.59 -32.70
C GLY A 33 -3.29 27.25 -33.17
N VAL A 34 -1.98 27.09 -33.06
CA VAL A 34 -1.32 25.78 -33.17
C VAL A 34 -2.05 24.82 -32.22
N LEU A 35 -2.57 23.71 -32.76
CA LEU A 35 -3.10 22.61 -31.97
C LEU A 35 -1.96 22.08 -31.11
N GLY A 36 -1.76 22.67 -29.93
CA GLY A 36 -0.98 22.07 -28.87
C GLY A 36 -1.61 20.72 -28.63
N ALA A 37 -0.89 19.66 -28.99
CA ALA A 37 -1.28 18.31 -28.64
C ALA A 37 -1.65 18.32 -27.15
N PRO A 38 -2.78 17.70 -26.74
CA PRO A 38 -3.07 17.56 -25.33
C PRO A 38 -1.83 16.97 -24.66
N PRO A 39 -1.41 17.45 -23.47
CA PRO A 39 -0.36 16.79 -22.70
C PRO A 39 -0.74 15.33 -22.63
N ARG A 40 0.02 14.50 -23.34
CA ARG A 40 -0.09 13.06 -23.29
C ARG A 40 0.20 12.74 -21.84
N PHE A 41 -0.84 12.55 -21.03
CA PHE A 41 -0.71 11.97 -19.71
C PHE A 41 0.04 10.67 -19.95
N ALA A 42 1.33 10.66 -19.61
CA ALA A 42 2.08 9.43 -19.52
C ALA A 42 1.22 8.51 -18.65
N PRO A 43 1.01 7.24 -19.04
CA PRO A 43 0.41 6.30 -18.12
C PRO A 43 1.24 6.40 -16.85
N LYS A 44 0.62 6.91 -15.78
CA LYS A 44 1.18 6.86 -14.43
C LYS A 44 1.56 5.39 -14.29
N GLU A 45 2.85 5.11 -14.24
CA GLU A 45 3.34 3.78 -13.92
C GLU A 45 2.59 3.40 -12.66
N THR A 46 1.62 2.51 -12.87
CA THR A 46 0.79 2.00 -11.81
C THR A 46 1.73 1.04 -11.13
N VAL A 47 2.51 1.58 -10.19
CA VAL A 47 3.15 0.77 -9.16
C VAL A 47 1.96 0.16 -8.44
N ALA A 48 1.52 -1.00 -8.94
CA ALA A 48 0.48 -1.77 -8.31
C ALA A 48 0.90 -1.93 -6.85
N PRO A 49 -0.02 -1.81 -5.87
CA PRO A 49 0.35 -1.91 -4.47
C PRO A 49 0.99 -3.29 -4.24
N GLN A 50 2.33 -3.31 -4.17
CA GLN A 50 3.14 -4.51 -4.01
C GLN A 50 2.85 -5.22 -2.69
N PHE A 51 2.18 -4.56 -1.75
CA PHE A 51 1.73 -5.08 -0.47
C PHE A 51 0.99 -6.43 -0.56
N GLY A 52 0.14 -6.61 -1.59
CA GLY A 52 -0.55 -7.88 -1.81
C GLY A 52 0.39 -9.03 -2.20
N ASN A 53 1.52 -8.71 -2.83
CA ASN A 53 2.56 -9.67 -3.17
C ASN A 53 3.49 -9.93 -1.99
N LEU A 54 3.81 -8.91 -1.17
CA LEU A 54 4.75 -9.03 -0.06
C LEU A 54 4.30 -10.03 1.02
N MET A 55 3.03 -9.97 1.47
CA MET A 55 2.52 -10.96 2.44
C MET A 55 2.52 -12.39 1.85
N LYS A 56 2.19 -12.52 0.56
CA LYS A 56 2.20 -13.80 -0.14
C LYS A 56 3.63 -14.33 -0.30
N GLU A 57 4.59 -13.45 -0.56
CA GLU A 57 6.01 -13.77 -0.69
C GLU A 57 6.57 -14.20 0.67
N LEU A 58 6.24 -13.48 1.75
CA LEU A 58 6.64 -13.82 3.11
C LEU A 58 6.13 -15.21 3.54
N VAL A 59 4.85 -15.51 3.31
CA VAL A 59 4.28 -16.82 3.68
C VAL A 59 4.82 -17.95 2.80
N ASN A 60 5.15 -17.68 1.54
CA ASN A 60 5.74 -18.68 0.64
C ASN A 60 7.27 -18.76 0.72
N LEU A 61 7.92 -17.87 1.48
CA LEU A 61 9.36 -17.88 1.65
C LEU A 61 9.74 -19.12 2.48
N LYS A 62 10.16 -20.18 1.81
CA LYS A 62 10.68 -21.39 2.46
C LYS A 62 12.19 -21.35 2.50
N GLN A 63 12.77 -21.82 3.61
CA GLN A 63 14.21 -21.99 3.71
C GLN A 63 14.70 -23.11 2.77
N GLN A 64 15.32 -22.75 1.64
CA GLN A 64 15.91 -23.71 0.70
C GLN A 64 17.42 -23.91 0.95
N GLY A 65 18.12 -22.85 1.36
CA GLY A 65 19.59 -22.83 1.55
C GLY A 65 20.04 -22.84 3.01
N THR A 66 21.01 -21.96 3.32
CA THR A 66 21.50 -21.68 4.67
C THR A 66 20.45 -20.93 5.49
N VAL A 67 20.57 -20.98 6.82
CA VAL A 67 19.69 -20.22 7.73
C VAL A 67 19.89 -18.72 7.53
N GLU A 68 21.14 -18.26 7.49
CA GLU A 68 21.50 -16.84 7.34
C GLU A 68 20.86 -16.20 6.10
N HIS A 69 20.94 -16.87 4.94
CA HIS A 69 20.35 -16.35 3.72
C HIS A 69 18.81 -16.25 3.80
N TYR A 70 18.18 -17.21 4.48
CA TYR A 70 16.75 -17.16 4.73
C TYR A 70 16.39 -16.02 5.70
N GLN A 71 17.17 -15.81 6.76
CA GLN A 71 16.98 -14.70 7.70
C GLN A 71 17.09 -13.35 6.99
N ASP A 72 18.11 -13.15 6.15
CA ASP A 72 18.30 -11.92 5.38
C ASP A 72 17.08 -11.60 4.49
N MET A 73 16.60 -12.60 3.75
CA MET A 73 15.41 -12.47 2.89
C MET A 73 14.14 -12.21 3.71
N PHE A 74 13.97 -12.90 4.83
CA PHE A 74 12.82 -12.77 5.71
C PHE A 74 12.76 -11.36 6.34
N VAL A 75 13.89 -10.88 6.87
CA VAL A 75 14.03 -9.51 7.43
C VAL A 75 13.80 -8.45 6.35
N GLY A 76 14.28 -8.67 5.12
CA GLY A 76 14.04 -7.77 3.99
C GLY A 76 12.55 -7.58 3.65
N LEU A 77 11.76 -8.66 3.74
CA LEU A 77 10.31 -8.59 3.58
C LEU A 77 9.62 -7.97 4.80
N LEU A 78 10.11 -8.28 6.00
CA LEU A 78 9.59 -7.76 7.26
C LEU A 78 9.78 -6.26 7.43
N ASN A 79 10.90 -5.72 6.99
CA ASN A 79 11.16 -4.28 7.03
C ASN A 79 10.13 -3.48 6.20
N GLN A 80 9.49 -4.12 5.22
CA GLN A 80 8.42 -3.52 4.42
C GLN A 80 7.02 -3.81 5.00
N LEU A 81 6.90 -4.84 5.83
CA LEU A 81 5.66 -5.31 6.44
C LEU A 81 5.71 -5.09 7.96
N HIS A 82 5.04 -4.05 8.45
CA HIS A 82 4.85 -3.87 9.89
C HIS A 82 3.84 -4.89 10.46
N LEU A 83 4.34 -6.08 10.78
CA LEU A 83 3.58 -7.15 11.43
C LEU A 83 3.92 -7.22 12.93
N PRO A 84 2.95 -7.54 13.80
CA PRO A 84 3.25 -7.79 15.20
C PRO A 84 4.13 -9.04 15.36
N GLU A 85 5.09 -8.97 16.28
CA GLU A 85 6.10 -10.01 16.48
C GLU A 85 5.56 -11.43 16.67
N PRO A 86 4.45 -11.69 17.39
CA PRO A 86 3.89 -13.04 17.51
C PRO A 86 3.50 -13.66 16.16
N TYR A 87 3.01 -12.85 15.22
CA TYR A 87 2.68 -13.31 13.87
C TYR A 87 3.94 -13.59 13.06
N VAL A 88 4.93 -12.71 13.19
CA VAL A 88 6.23 -12.83 12.53
C VAL A 88 6.91 -14.13 12.94
N LEU A 89 6.96 -14.41 14.24
CA LEU A 89 7.55 -15.61 14.81
C LEU A 89 6.85 -16.87 14.30
N SER A 90 5.51 -16.87 14.30
CA SER A 90 4.73 -18.00 13.79
C SER A 90 5.01 -18.29 12.31
N ILE A 91 5.09 -17.24 11.49
CA ILE A 91 5.41 -17.37 10.06
C ILE A 91 6.85 -17.88 9.91
N PHE A 92 7.80 -17.31 10.65
CA PHE A 92 9.20 -17.71 10.62
C PHE A 92 9.38 -19.20 10.90
N LEU A 93 8.83 -19.69 12.02
CA LEU A 93 8.90 -21.10 12.41
C LEU A 93 8.25 -22.02 11.37
N SER A 94 7.11 -21.62 10.81
CA SER A 94 6.39 -22.40 9.78
C SER A 94 7.14 -22.54 8.44
N ASN A 95 8.12 -21.67 8.21
CA ASN A 95 8.85 -21.53 6.96
C ASN A 95 10.29 -22.06 7.00
N LEU A 96 10.77 -22.40 8.19
CA LEU A 96 12.00 -23.14 8.39
C LEU A 96 11.91 -24.56 7.86
N LYS A 97 13.07 -25.17 7.62
CA LYS A 97 13.13 -26.61 7.34
C LYS A 97 12.63 -27.39 8.56
N ALA A 98 11.88 -28.46 8.32
CA ALA A 98 11.24 -29.24 9.39
C ALA A 98 12.22 -29.71 10.47
N ASN A 99 13.44 -30.11 10.10
CA ASN A 99 14.47 -30.48 11.07
C ASN A 99 14.83 -29.32 12.01
N ILE A 100 14.98 -28.10 11.49
CA ILE A 100 15.33 -26.91 12.29
C ILE A 100 14.13 -26.44 13.11
N GLY A 101 12.92 -26.44 12.50
CA GLY A 101 11.68 -26.11 13.19
C GLY A 101 11.44 -27.00 14.41
N HIS A 102 11.63 -28.32 14.28
CA HIS A 102 11.51 -29.25 15.40
C HIS A 102 12.53 -29.02 16.51
N TYR A 103 13.74 -28.55 16.20
CA TYR A 103 14.69 -28.17 17.25
C TYR A 103 14.20 -26.93 18.00
N LEU A 104 13.71 -25.91 17.29
CA LEU A 104 13.20 -24.69 17.91
C LEU A 104 11.92 -24.94 18.71
N ASP A 105 11.06 -25.88 18.31
CA ASP A 105 9.90 -26.30 19.10
C ASP A 105 10.30 -26.78 20.51
N LEU A 106 11.51 -27.34 20.68
CA LEU A 106 12.02 -27.76 22.00
C LEU A 106 12.46 -26.58 22.87
N PHE A 107 12.86 -25.46 22.25
CA PHE A 107 13.31 -24.26 22.94
C PHE A 107 12.18 -23.25 23.21
N GLU A 108 11.02 -23.45 22.57
CA GLU A 108 9.84 -22.57 22.68
C GLU A 108 10.21 -21.07 22.63
N PRO A 109 10.86 -20.61 21.53
CA PRO A 109 11.24 -19.21 21.43
C PRO A 109 10.01 -18.32 21.55
N SER A 110 10.13 -17.27 22.35
CA SER A 110 9.08 -16.28 22.61
C SER A 110 9.24 -15.01 21.78
N THR A 111 10.43 -14.82 21.19
CA THR A 111 10.81 -13.67 20.36
C THR A 111 11.49 -14.11 19.09
N LEU A 112 11.51 -13.23 18.08
CA LEU A 112 12.20 -13.52 16.82
C LEU A 112 13.72 -13.64 17.01
N VAL A 113 14.28 -12.89 17.96
CA VAL A 113 15.72 -12.92 18.30
C VAL A 113 16.13 -14.27 18.89
N GLU A 114 15.26 -14.91 19.69
CA GLU A 114 15.50 -16.25 20.21
C GLU A 114 15.41 -17.34 19.15
N ALA A 115 14.64 -17.09 18.08
CA ALA A 115 14.47 -18.02 16.97
C ALA A 115 15.56 -17.89 15.88
N PHE A 116 16.34 -16.80 15.88
CA PHE A 116 17.43 -16.56 14.94
C PHE A 116 18.71 -17.32 15.32
#